data_AF-X1MP99-F1
#
_entry.id   AF-X1MP99-F1
#
_cell.length_a   1.000
_cell.length_b   1.000
_cell.length_c   1.000
_cell.angle_alpha   90.00
_cell.angle_beta   90.00
_cell.angle_gamma   90.00
#
_symmetry.space_group_name_H-M   'P 1'
#
loop_
_entity.id
_entity.type
_entity.pdbx_description
1 polymer ?
#
loop_
_entity_poly.entity_id
_entity_poly.type
_entity_poly.pdbx_seq_one_letter_code
_entity_poly.pdbx_strand_id
1 'polypeptide(L)'
;MGYSYYNEAKITLRCIESVIKFSQNYRIIVTSDGSWHRKNQHVAEALKSAEAFLHLRSGIHVGFPANTNRALKVTTAKFIAVINNDLTVTENW
;
A
#
# COMPACT_ATOMS: atom_id res chain seq x y z
N MET A 1 4.73 6.38 -0.88
CA MET A 1 3.34 6.27 -1.36
C MET A 1 2.45 5.64 -0.29
N GLY A 2 1.15 5.95 -0.31
CA GLY A 2 0.14 5.40 0.61
C GLY A 2 -0.99 4.69 -0.15
N TYR A 3 -1.37 3.48 0.26
CA TYR A 3 -2.44 2.68 -0.34
C TYR A 3 -3.39 2.13 0.71
N SER A 4 -4.68 2.05 0.38
CA SER A 4 -5.71 1.35 1.15
C SER A 4 -6.22 0.16 0.33
N TYR A 5 -6.42 -1.03 0.94
CA TYR A 5 -7.04 -2.17 0.24
C TYR A 5 -8.08 -2.93 1.09
N TYR A 6 -9.11 -3.43 0.41
CA TYR A 6 -10.16 -4.31 0.94
C TYR A 6 -10.38 -5.47 -0.01
N ASN A 7 -10.12 -6.71 0.44
CA ASN A 7 -10.40 -7.95 -0.28
C ASN A 7 -9.73 -8.22 -1.64
N GLU A 8 -9.08 -7.27 -2.31
CA GLU A 8 -8.49 -7.47 -3.64
C GLU A 8 -6.98 -7.71 -3.63
N ALA A 9 -6.54 -8.80 -3.00
CA ALA A 9 -5.12 -9.10 -2.82
C ALA A 9 -4.36 -9.21 -4.16
N LYS A 10 -4.95 -9.83 -5.20
CA LYS A 10 -4.28 -10.02 -6.51
C LYS A 10 -4.02 -8.72 -7.25
N ILE A 11 -4.97 -7.79 -7.24
CA ILE A 11 -4.83 -6.49 -7.90
C ILE A 11 -3.82 -5.65 -7.12
N THR A 12 -3.92 -5.66 -5.78
CA THR A 12 -2.98 -4.99 -4.88
C THR A 12 -1.54 -5.48 -5.06
N LEU A 13 -1.35 -6.78 -5.28
CA LEU A 13 -0.05 -7.40 -5.57
C LEU A 13 0.58 -6.79 -6.83
N ARG A 14 -0.16 -6.74 -7.95
CA ARG A 14 0.33 -6.15 -9.21
C ARG A 14 0.69 -4.68 -9.06
N CYS A 15 -0.12 -3.93 -8.31
CA CYS A 15 0.15 -2.54 -8.02
C CYS A 15 1.48 -2.38 -7.27
N ILE A 16 1.67 -3.13 -6.17
CA ILE A 16 2.90 -3.14 -5.39
C ILE A 16 4.11 -3.51 -6.26
N GLU A 17 4.01 -4.58 -7.06
CA GLU A 17 5.08 -5.03 -7.95
C GLU A 17 5.46 -3.95 -8.97
N SER A 18 4.48 -3.27 -9.57
CA SER A 18 4.75 -2.18 -10.53
C SER A 18 5.47 -1.00 -9.86
N VAL A 19 5.07 -0.64 -8.65
CA VAL A 19 5.70 0.44 -7.87
C VAL A 19 7.13 0.08 -7.51
N ILE A 20 7.36 -1.16 -7.07
CA ILE A 20 8.70 -1.66 -6.75
C ILE A 20 9.60 -1.61 -7.97
N LYS A 21 9.06 -1.98 -9.14
CA LYS A 21 9.82 -2.05 -10.39
C LYS A 21 10.19 -0.67 -10.97
N PHE A 22 9.28 0.30 -10.89
CA PHE A 22 9.40 1.56 -11.63
C PHE A 22 9.59 2.80 -10.76
N SER A 23 9.90 2.63 -9.46
CA SER A 23 10.18 3.73 -8.54
C SER A 23 11.56 3.58 -7.92
N GLN A 24 12.16 4.70 -7.49
CA GLN A 24 13.43 4.73 -6.76
C GLN A 24 13.33 5.68 -5.56
N ASN A 25 14.12 5.43 -4.51
CA ASN A 25 14.18 6.26 -3.31
C ASN A 25 12.79 6.49 -2.69
N TYR A 26 12.07 5.38 -2.47
CA TYR A 26 10.68 5.40 -2.05
C TYR A 26 10.44 4.57 -0.78
N ARG A 27 9.28 4.83 -0.16
CA ARG A 27 8.71 3.98 0.88
C ARG A 27 7.25 3.68 0.55
N ILE A 28 6.84 2.43 0.67
CA ILE A 28 5.44 2.01 0.51
C ILE A 28 4.77 1.94 1.88
N ILE A 29 3.68 2.67 2.07
CA ILE A 29 2.80 2.51 3.23
C ILE A 29 1.50 1.89 2.73
N VAL A 30 1.22 0.66 3.16
CA VAL A 30 -0.03 -0.02 2.84
C VAL A 30 -0.88 -0.12 4.09
N THR A 31 -2.16 0.22 3.96
CA THR A 31 -3.15 0.13 5.01
C THR A 31 -4.21 -0.90 4.65
N SER A 32 -4.51 -1.84 5.55
CA SER A 32 -5.62 -2.78 5.38
C SER A 32 -6.84 -2.36 6.20
N ASP A 33 -8.00 -2.36 5.55
CA ASP A 33 -9.26 -1.83 6.10
C ASP A 33 -10.25 -2.96 6.43
N GLY A 34 -9.89 -3.83 7.37
CA GLY A 34 -10.72 -5.01 7.74
C GLY A 34 -10.52 -6.24 6.85
N SER A 35 -9.40 -6.34 6.12
CA SER A 35 -9.10 -7.50 5.27
C SER A 35 -8.80 -8.77 6.09
N TRP A 36 -9.19 -9.94 5.55
CA TRP A 36 -8.91 -11.26 6.15
C TRP A 36 -7.41 -11.51 6.38
N HIS A 37 -7.09 -12.26 7.44
CA HIS A 37 -5.70 -12.57 7.84
C HIS A 37 -4.83 -13.08 6.68
N ARG A 38 -5.32 -14.04 5.89
CA ARG A 38 -4.57 -14.62 4.76
C ARG A 38 -4.25 -13.60 3.67
N LYS A 39 -5.15 -12.65 3.38
CA LYS A 39 -4.90 -11.58 2.40
C LYS A 39 -3.84 -10.60 2.91
N ASN A 40 -3.86 -10.28 4.21
CA ASN A 40 -2.80 -9.48 4.83
C ASN A 40 -1.42 -10.15 4.69
N GLN A 41 -1.33 -11.48 4.84
CA GLN A 41 -0.06 -12.20 4.69
C GLN A 41 0.49 -12.12 3.26
N HIS A 42 -0.34 -12.29 2.23
CA HIS A 42 0.12 -12.17 0.85
C HIS A 42 0.64 -10.77 0.52
N VAL A 43 -0.04 -9.73 1.00
CA VAL A 43 0.42 -8.34 0.82
C VAL A 43 1.72 -8.10 1.58
N ALA A 44 1.83 -8.59 2.82
CA ALA A 44 3.05 -8.47 3.61
C ALA A 44 4.25 -9.17 2.92
N GLU A 45 4.03 -10.32 2.29
CA GLU A 45 5.07 -11.02 1.53
C GLU A 45 5.56 -10.19 0.34
N ALA A 46 4.65 -9.63 -0.45
CA ALA A 46 4.99 -8.83 -1.61
C ALA A 46 5.76 -7.55 -1.26
N LEU A 47 5.45 -6.96 -0.11
CA LEU A 47 6.12 -5.77 0.36
C LEU A 47 7.60 -6.00 0.75
N LYS A 48 8.02 -7.24 1.03
CA LYS A 48 9.40 -7.55 1.43
C LYS A 48 10.43 -7.18 0.36
N SER A 49 10.02 -7.12 -0.91
CA SER A 49 10.90 -6.74 -2.02
C SER A 49 11.01 -5.22 -2.21
N ALA A 50 10.27 -4.41 -1.43
CA ALA A 50 10.35 -2.96 -1.50
C ALA A 50 11.58 -2.42 -0.75
N GLU A 51 12.12 -1.28 -1.20
CA GLU A 51 13.24 -0.59 -0.53
C GLU A 51 12.94 -0.30 0.94
N ALA A 52 11.71 0.17 1.21
CA ALA A 52 11.18 0.35 2.55
C ALA A 52 9.66 0.21 2.52
N PHE A 53 9.09 -0.43 3.55
CA PHE A 53 7.64 -0.53 3.67
C PHE A 53 7.12 -0.43 5.10
N LEU A 54 5.84 -0.07 5.21
CA LEU A 54 5.06 -0.14 6.44
C LEU A 54 3.67 -0.69 6.12
N HIS A 55 3.29 -1.79 6.79
CA HIS A 55 1.97 -2.40 6.64
C HIS A 55 1.11 -2.14 7.88
N LEU A 56 0.24 -1.13 7.80
CA LEU A 56 -0.71 -0.78 8.84
C LEU A 56 -1.96 -1.66 8.71
N ARG A 57 -2.27 -2.46 9.73
CA ARG A 57 -3.41 -3.38 9.69
C ARG A 57 -4.52 -2.90 10.63
N SER A 58 -5.77 -2.97 10.18
CA SER A 58 -6.96 -2.75 11.02
C SER A 58 -7.91 -3.93 10.86
N GLY A 59 -8.44 -4.42 11.98
CA GLY A 59 -9.55 -5.37 11.97
C GLY A 59 -10.92 -4.72 11.77
N ILE A 60 -10.97 -3.38 11.75
CA ILE A 60 -12.21 -2.60 11.63
C ILE A 60 -12.20 -1.89 10.27
N HIS A 61 -13.33 -1.98 9.56
CA HIS A 61 -13.59 -1.25 8.33
C HIS A 61 -13.98 0.20 8.66
N VAL A 62 -13.10 1.15 8.34
CA VAL A 62 -13.27 2.59 8.63
C VAL A 62 -13.43 3.43 7.35
N GLY A 63 -13.31 2.81 6.18
CA GLY A 63 -13.44 3.45 4.88
C GLY A 63 -12.15 4.12 4.39
N PHE A 64 -12.10 4.35 3.09
CA PHE A 64 -10.90 4.83 2.39
C PHE A 64 -10.31 6.14 2.95
N PRO A 65 -11.07 7.23 3.17
CA PRO A 65 -10.49 8.49 3.66
C PRO A 65 -9.87 8.35 5.04
N ALA A 66 -10.55 7.67 5.96
CA ALA A 66 -10.05 7.46 7.32
C ALA A 66 -8.79 6.59 7.33
N ASN A 67 -8.78 5.54 6.50
CA ASN A 67 -7.65 4.64 6.40
C ASN A 67 -6.42 5.31 5.76
N THR A 68 -6.62 6.09 4.70
CA THR A 68 -5.58 6.93 4.08
C THR A 68 -5.02 7.95 5.08
N ASN A 69 -5.88 8.62 5.86
CA ASN A 69 -5.44 9.56 6.90
C ASN A 69 -4.56 8.89 7.96
N ARG A 70 -4.75 7.61 8.27
CA ARG A 70 -3.88 6.87 9.20
C ARG A 70 -2.47 6.69 8.63
N ALA A 71 -2.34 6.40 7.34
CA ALA A 71 -1.03 6.37 6.68
C ALA A 71 -0.35 7.74 6.66
N LEU A 72 -1.11 8.80 6.38
CA LEU A 72 -0.58 10.16 6.32
C LEU A 72 -0.07 10.65 7.68
N LYS A 73 -0.70 10.22 8.79
CA LYS A 73 -0.25 10.59 10.14
C LYS A 73 1.09 9.98 10.57
N VAL A 74 1.50 8.87 9.97
CA VAL A 74 2.73 8.16 10.37
C VAL A 74 3.91 8.44 9.44
N THR A 75 3.67 9.09 8.30
CA THR A 75 4.74 9.40 7.34
C THR A 75 5.38 10.75 7.64
N THR A 76 6.70 10.80 7.51
CA THR A 76 7.54 11.99 7.60
C THR A 76 8.13 12.38 6.24
N ALA A 77 7.66 11.73 5.16
CA ALA A 77 8.16 11.96 3.82
C ALA A 77 7.82 13.37 3.33
N LYS A 78 8.77 14.01 2.63
CA LYS A 78 8.59 15.35 2.04
C LYS A 78 7.50 15.39 0.97
N PHE A 79 7.36 14.30 0.21
CA PHE A 79 6.37 14.16 -0.84
C PHE A 79 5.59 12.86 -0.65
N ILE A 80 4.29 12.91 -0.96
CA ILE A 80 3.38 11.78 -0.78
C ILE A 80 2.52 11.66 -2.04
N ALA A 81 2.63 10.51 -2.71
CA ALA A 81 1.65 10.05 -3.68
C ALA A 81 0.68 9.08 -2.99
N VAL A 82 -0.59 9.45 -2.96
CA VAL A 82 -1.70 8.55 -2.58
C VAL A 82 -2.25 7.98 -3.86
N ILE A 83 -2.19 6.66 -4.02
CA ILE A 83 -2.73 6.03 -5.22
C ILE A 83 -3.59 4.82 -4.85
N ASN A 84 -4.56 4.50 -5.69
CA ASN A 84 -5.44 3.37 -5.51
C ASN A 84 -4.70 2.04 -5.75
N ASN A 85 -5.22 0.95 -5.16
CA ASN A 85 -4.61 -0.37 -5.26
C ASN A 85 -4.88 -1.08 -6.59
N ASP A 86 -5.62 -0.45 -7.51
CA ASP A 86 -6.03 -0.95 -8.83
C ASP A 86 -5.27 -0.32 -10.01
N LEU A 87 -4.20 0.41 -9.71
CA LEU A 87 -3.33 1.05 -10.70
C LEU A 87 -2.10 0.19 -11.00
N THR A 88 -1.56 0.34 -12.20
CA THR A 88 -0.24 -0.18 -12.58
C THR A 88 0.59 1.00 -13.06
N VAL A 89 1.69 1.28 -12.38
CA VAL A 89 2.61 2.35 -12.80
C VAL A 89 3.56 1.84 -13.87
N THR A 90 4.03 2.75 -14.72
CA THR A 90 4.98 2.46 -15.81
C THR A 90 6.27 3.23 -15.60
N GLU A 91 7.24 3.02 -16.47
CA GLU A 91 8.51 3.76 -16.45
C GLU A 91 8.26 5.28 -16.52
N ASN A 92 9.07 6.05 -15.79
CA ASN A 92 9.05 7.51 -15.71
C ASN A 92 7.75 8.15 -15.17
N TRP A 93 7.03 7.43 -14.29
CA TRP A 93 5.85 7.96 -13.60
C TRP A 93 6.18 8.92 -12.45
#